data_AF-A0A2A4FYU9-F1
#
_entry.id   AF-A0A2A4FYU9-F1
#
_cell.length_a   1.000
_cell.length_b   1.000
_cell.length_c   1.000
_cell.angle_alpha   90.00
_cell.angle_beta   90.00
_cell.angle_gamma   90.00
#
_symmetry.space_group_name_H-M   'P 1'
#
loop_
_entity.id
_entity.type
_entity.pdbx_description
1 polymer ?
#
loop_
_entity_poly.entity_id
_entity_poly.type
_entity_poly.pdbx_seq_one_letter_code
_entity_poly.pdbx_strand_id
1 'polypeptide(L)' 'MTNILYRIRFDGIGQTTVCARSPSEAIELAELFSRLGKTNIVVSGYNDRPVPLGELQKLILD' A
#
# COMPACT_ATOMS: atom_id res chain seq x y z
N MET A 1 2.45 2.99 -22.49
CA MET A 1 3.05 2.61 -21.19
C MET A 1 1.98 2.70 -20.13
N THR A 2 1.47 1.56 -19.68
CA THR A 2 0.48 1.51 -18.60
C THR A 2 1.23 1.83 -17.31
N ASN A 3 1.10 3.07 -16.82
CA ASN A 3 1.63 3.42 -15.50
C ASN A 3 0.94 2.50 -14.48
N ILE A 4 1.70 1.59 -13.88
CA ILE A 4 1.18 0.67 -12.86
C ILE A 4 0.94 1.53 -11.62
N LEU A 5 -0.33 1.86 -11.37
CA LEU A 5 -0.76 2.65 -10.23
C LEU A 5 -1.09 1.69 -9.08
N TYR A 6 -0.32 1.77 -7.99
CA TYR A 6 -0.58 1.02 -6.76
C TYR A 6 -1.51 1.81 -5.85
N ARG A 7 -2.44 1.15 -5.18
CA ARG A 7 -3.43 1.75 -4.27
C ARG A 7 -3.14 1.37 -2.84
N ILE A 8 -3.02 2.37 -1.96
CA ILE A 8 -2.84 2.21 -0.52
C ILE A 8 -4.14 2.65 0.18
N ARG A 9 -4.72 1.83 1.07
CA ARG A 9 -5.91 2.19 1.87
C ARG A 9 -5.66 2.04 3.37
N PHE A 10 -6.25 2.90 4.19
CA PHE A 10 -6.20 2.86 5.66
C PHE A 10 -7.44 3.51 6.30
N ASP A 11 -7.67 3.26 7.59
CA ASP A 11 -8.85 3.71 8.33
C ASP A 11 -8.71 5.08 9.03
N GLY A 12 -9.85 5.78 9.18
CA GLY A 12 -9.99 7.05 9.92
C GLY A 12 -10.95 8.03 9.24
N ILE A 13 -12.25 7.97 9.59
CA ILE A 13 -13.35 8.84 9.09
C ILE A 13 -13.71 8.62 7.60
N GLY A 14 -13.17 7.59 6.96
CA GLY A 14 -13.47 7.20 5.58
C GLY A 14 -12.32 6.42 4.96
N GLN A 15 -12.57 5.75 3.84
CA GLN A 15 -11.51 5.04 3.11
C GLN A 15 -10.68 6.06 2.30
N THR A 16 -9.43 6.29 2.71
CA THR A 16 -8.49 7.08 1.90
C THR A 16 -7.75 6.17 0.93
N THR A 17 -7.59 6.57 -0.34
CA THR A 17 -6.79 5.84 -1.32
C THR A 17 -5.65 6.71 -1.82
N VAL A 18 -4.41 6.22 -1.72
CA VAL A 18 -3.21 6.89 -2.26
C VAL A 18 -2.65 6.10 -3.42
N CYS A 19 -2.25 6.78 -4.49
CA CYS A 19 -1.67 6.16 -5.68
C CYS A 19 -0.14 6.28 -5.68
N ALA A 20 0.57 5.20 -5.99
CA ALA A 20 2.02 5.19 -6.22
C ALA A 20 2.35 4.65 -7.62
N ARG A 21 3.50 5.04 -8.18
CA ARG A 21 3.93 4.74 -9.55
C ARG A 21 4.78 3.48 -9.66
N SER A 22 5.29 2.98 -8.54
CA SER A 22 6.07 1.75 -8.45
C SER A 22 5.71 0.97 -7.18
N PRO A 23 5.99 -0.35 -7.14
CA PRO A 23 5.78 -1.11 -5.92
C PRO A 23 6.67 -0.60 -4.77
N SER A 24 7.90 -0.17 -5.04
CA SER A 24 8.80 0.39 -4.02
C SER A 24 8.23 1.67 -3.37
N GLU A 25 7.72 2.60 -4.19
CA GLU A 25 7.08 3.82 -3.70
C GLU A 25 5.82 3.51 -2.89
N ALA A 26 5.05 2.49 -3.31
CA ALA A 26 3.86 2.05 -2.58
C ALA A 26 4.21 1.54 -1.17
N ILE A 27 5.31 0.81 -1.04
CA ILE A 27 5.81 0.29 0.24
C ILE A 27 6.28 1.43 1.14
N GLU A 28 7.12 2.33 0.62
CA GLU A 28 7.64 3.47 1.38
C GLU A 28 6.51 4.35 1.94
N LEU A 29 5.49 4.62 1.12
CA LEU A 29 4.31 5.37 1.53
C LEU A 29 3.48 4.61 2.57
N ALA A 30 3.28 3.30 2.40
CA ALA A 30 2.56 2.47 3.36
C ALA A 30 3.27 2.46 4.73
N GLU A 31 4.59 2.33 4.75
CA GLU A 31 5.40 2.41 5.98
C GLU A 31 5.36 3.80 6.62
N LEU A 32 5.38 4.86 5.82
CA LEU A 32 5.17 6.22 6.31
C LEU A 32 3.82 6.35 7.02
N PHE A 33 2.73 5.88 6.40
CA PHE A 33 1.41 5.91 7.03
C PHE A 33 1.35 5.07 8.31
N SER A 34 2.02 3.91 8.34
CA SER A 34 2.13 3.10 9.55
C SER A 34 2.82 3.87 10.68
N ARG A 35 3.92 4.57 10.38
CA ARG A 35 4.66 5.42 11.35
C ARG A 35 3.83 6.60 11.83
N LEU A 36 2.92 7.10 11.01
CA LEU A 36 1.95 8.15 11.36
C LEU A 36 0.74 7.62 12.17
N GLY A 37 0.78 6.35 12.57
CA GLY A 37 -0.27 5.72 13.38
C GLY A 37 -1.50 5.29 12.61
N LYS A 38 -1.44 5.23 11.27
CA LYS A 38 -2.52 4.63 10.47
C LYS A 38 -2.48 3.12 10.60
N THR A 39 -3.65 2.52 10.71
CA THR A 39 -3.84 1.07 10.85
C THR A 39 -4.63 0.52 9.66
N ASN A 40 -4.68 -0.81 9.54
CA ASN A 40 -5.38 -1.52 8.45
C ASN A 40 -4.89 -1.12 7.05
N ILE A 41 -3.58 -0.92 6.92
CA ILE A 41 -2.97 -0.50 5.67
C ILE A 41 -2.92 -1.69 4.69
N VAL A 42 -3.58 -1.53 3.55
CA VAL A 42 -3.52 -2.49 2.43
C VAL A 42 -2.90 -1.86 1.20
N VAL A 43 -2.06 -2.63 0.50
CA VAL A 43 -1.41 -2.26 -0.76
C VAL A 43 -1.91 -3.19 -1.86
N SER A 44 -2.24 -2.64 -3.03
CA SER A 44 -2.68 -3.42 -4.20
C SER A 44 -2.14 -2.80 -5.48
N GLY A 45 -1.71 -3.61 -6.44
CA GLY A 45 -1.67 -3.20 -7.84
C GLY A 45 -3.09 -3.02 -8.40
N TYR A 46 -3.23 -2.34 -9.54
CA TYR A 46 -4.55 -2.00 -10.10
C TYR A 46 -5.45 -3.24 -10.34
N ASN A 47 -4.85 -4.37 -10.76
CA ASN A 47 -5.54 -5.63 -11.02
C ASN A 47 -5.25 -6.72 -9.97
N ASP A 48 -4.46 -6.38 -8.95
CA ASP A 48 -3.99 -7.37 -7.98
C ASP A 48 -4.88 -7.40 -6.75
N ARG A 49 -4.83 -8.53 -6.04
CA ARG A 49 -5.50 -8.65 -4.75
C ARG A 49 -4.84 -7.70 -3.75
N PRO A 50 -5.61 -6.96 -2.93
CA PRO A 50 -5.05 -6.18 -1.82
C PRO A 50 -4.37 -7.09 -0.81
N VAL A 51 -3.18 -6.68 -0.39
CA VAL A 51 -2.36 -7.38 0.60
C VAL A 51 -2.11 -6.44 1.78
N PRO A 52 -2.27 -6.89 3.04
CA PRO A 52 -1.89 -6.11 4.21
C PRO A 52 -0.39 -5.80 4.22
N LEU A 53 -0.01 -4.60 4.69
CA LEU A 53 1.40 -4.19 4.74
C LEU A 53 2.31 -5.22 5.45
N GLY A 54 1.84 -5.83 6.54
CA GLY A 54 2.59 -6.85 7.29
C GLY A 54 2.77 -8.20 6.57
N GLU A 55 1.93 -8.51 5.57
CA GLU A 55 2.14 -9.67 4.69
C GLU A 55 3.05 -9.32 3.53
N LEU A 56 2.98 -8.09 3.04
CA LEU A 56 3.81 -7.60 1.94
C LEU A 56 5.31 -7.65 2.28
N GLN A 57 5.68 -7.30 3.52
CA GLN A 57 7.06 -7.39 4.00
C GLN A 57 7.62 -8.81 3.97
N LYS A 58 6.78 -9.83 4.10
CA LYS A 58 7.21 -11.25 4.06
C LYS A 58 7.48 -11.70 2.63
N LEU A 59 6.75 -11.17 1.65
CA LEU A 59 6.88 -11.52 0.23
C LEU A 59 8.11 -10.90 -0.46
N ILE A 60 8.73 -9.89 0.16
CA ILE A 60 9.89 -9.16 -0.40
C ILE A 60 11.22 -9.73 0.13
N LEU A 61 11.16 -10.47 1.23
CA LEU A 61 12.34 -11.03 1.90
C LEU A 61 12.61 -12.50 1.52
N ASP A 62 11.76 -13.10 0.69
CA ASP A 62 11.94 -14.40 0.03
C ASP A 62 12.28 -14.22 -1.46
#